data_AF-A0A958FD98-F1
#
_entry.id   AF-A0A958FD98-F1
#
_cell.length_a   1.000
_cell.length_b   1.000
_cell.length_c   1.000
_cell.angle_alpha   90.00
_cell.angle_beta   90.00
_cell.angle_gamma   90.00
#
_symmetry.space_group_name_H-M   'P 1'
#
loop_
_entity.id
_entity.type
_entity.pdbx_description
1 polymer ?
#
loop_
_entity_poly.entity_id
_entity_poly.type
_entity_poly.pdbx_seq_one_letter_code
_entity_poly.pdbx_strand_id
1 'polypeptide(L)'
;MVTQAQFRIRKRVDDFRGHLRDADYRSPRFLGFGAGWLAAFLLMMANLYLDFFPGFLLLGLYFYLWYQFRIELQEALSPLPEALLLLFYGLSLLQFGLIRYLIPDIPGDPLATSPLLDMLQLLLLALQLLIFSQLLVQQDRGKAGLVAVLFLLGIFFDNILLEEKGLLYFGFQLLLLAMLLDRTRWLEELTRLECWIYLVISVVLLNYWWQLDPFADIDRSVFQKRWYWQTAPAYLHLVFKYYLLALAIKIP
;
A
#
# COMPACT_ATOMS: atom_id res chain seq x y z
N MET A 1 23.12 -37.63 12.12
CA MET A 1 22.55 -37.07 10.87
C MET A 1 21.96 -35.72 11.21
N VAL A 2 22.64 -34.63 10.85
CA VAL A 2 22.11 -33.28 11.02
C VAL A 2 21.10 -33.07 9.91
N THR A 3 19.82 -33.12 10.24
CA THR A 3 18.75 -32.63 9.36
C THR A 3 19.04 -31.16 9.12
N GLN A 4 19.56 -30.82 7.92
CA GLN A 4 19.60 -29.44 7.48
C GLN A 4 18.15 -28.93 7.51
N ALA A 5 17.84 -28.09 8.48
CA ALA A 5 16.64 -27.27 8.46
C ALA A 5 16.76 -26.37 7.23
N GLN A 6 16.31 -26.85 6.08
CA GLN A 6 16.27 -26.05 4.87
C GLN A 6 15.33 -24.88 5.15
N PHE A 7 15.84 -23.66 5.00
CA PHE A 7 15.07 -22.43 5.11
C PHE A 7 13.82 -22.54 4.24
N ARG A 8 12.64 -22.34 4.84
CA ARG A 8 11.36 -22.31 4.12
C ARG A 8 11.33 -21.15 3.15
N ILE A 9 12.06 -20.06 3.44
CA ILE A 9 12.25 -18.93 2.51
C ILE A 9 12.85 -19.38 1.19
N ARG A 10 13.89 -20.24 1.19
CA ARG A 10 14.57 -20.63 -0.05
C ARG A 10 13.62 -21.34 -1.01
N LYS A 11 12.85 -22.31 -0.49
CA LYS A 11 11.83 -23.01 -1.26
C LYS A 11 10.77 -22.04 -1.80
N ARG A 12 10.27 -21.12 -0.96
CA ARG A 12 9.30 -20.09 -1.37
C ARG A 12 9.83 -19.19 -2.48
N VAL A 13 11.10 -18.79 -2.42
CA VAL A 13 11.77 -17.99 -3.45
C VAL A 13 11.93 -18.78 -4.75
N ASP A 14 12.30 -20.05 -4.67
CA ASP A 14 12.45 -20.91 -5.84
C ASP A 14 11.09 -21.18 -6.52
N ASP A 15 10.04 -21.45 -5.74
CA ASP A 15 8.66 -21.62 -6.22
C ASP A 15 8.15 -20.32 -6.88
N PHE A 16 8.37 -19.16 -6.25
CA PHE A 16 8.01 -17.86 -6.81
C PHE A 16 8.75 -17.55 -8.12
N ARG A 17 10.04 -17.89 -8.22
CA ARG A 17 10.80 -17.77 -9.47
C ARG A 17 10.26 -18.69 -10.57
N GLY A 18 9.82 -19.89 -10.22
CA GLY A 18 9.14 -20.81 -11.12
C GLY A 18 7.86 -20.19 -11.68
N HIS A 19 6.97 -19.71 -10.81
CA HIS A 19 5.75 -19.03 -11.23
C HIS A 19 6.04 -17.78 -12.07
N LEU A 20 7.02 -16.96 -11.68
CA LEU A 20 7.42 -15.79 -12.47
C LEU A 20 7.79 -16.13 -13.91
N ARG A 21 8.44 -17.27 -14.12
CA ARG A 21 8.91 -17.74 -15.42
C ARG A 21 7.77 -18.30 -16.27
N ASP A 22 6.83 -18.99 -15.65
CA ASP A 22 5.78 -19.74 -16.33
C ASP A 22 4.45 -18.96 -16.42
N ALA A 23 4.37 -17.81 -15.75
CA ALA A 23 3.19 -16.95 -15.74
C ALA A 23 2.87 -16.36 -17.13
N ASP A 24 1.60 -16.49 -17.53
CA ASP A 24 1.10 -15.91 -18.77
C ASP A 24 0.60 -14.47 -18.57
N TYR A 25 1.53 -13.53 -18.49
CA TYR A 25 1.23 -12.09 -18.38
C TYR A 25 0.57 -11.49 -19.63
N ARG A 26 0.54 -12.24 -20.74
CA ARG A 26 0.01 -11.78 -22.03
C ARG A 26 -1.45 -12.19 -22.22
N SER A 27 -2.04 -12.88 -21.25
CA SER A 27 -3.44 -13.25 -21.33
C SER A 27 -4.31 -11.98 -21.48
N PRO A 28 -5.29 -11.98 -22.41
CA PRO A 28 -6.17 -10.82 -22.60
C PRO A 28 -6.93 -10.43 -21.33
N ARG A 29 -7.19 -11.39 -20.44
CA ARG A 29 -7.83 -11.15 -19.14
C ARG A 29 -6.92 -10.37 -18.20
N PHE A 30 -5.68 -10.80 -18.03
CA PHE A 30 -4.70 -10.13 -17.17
C PHE A 30 -4.51 -8.67 -17.62
N LEU A 31 -4.29 -8.46 -18.92
CA LEU A 31 -4.12 -7.13 -19.50
C LEU A 31 -5.40 -6.30 -19.42
N GLY A 32 -6.55 -6.88 -19.72
CA GLY A 32 -7.84 -6.20 -19.72
C GLY A 32 -8.25 -5.73 -18.32
N PHE A 33 -8.14 -6.59 -17.30
CA PHE A 33 -8.43 -6.23 -15.92
C PHE A 33 -7.40 -5.25 -15.35
N GLY A 34 -6.11 -5.42 -15.66
CA GLY A 34 -5.06 -4.50 -15.22
C GLY A 34 -5.22 -3.09 -15.80
N ALA A 35 -5.43 -2.99 -17.12
CA ALA A 35 -5.66 -1.71 -17.78
C ALA A 35 -6.99 -1.07 -17.35
N GLY A 36 -8.06 -1.87 -17.22
CA GLY A 36 -9.35 -1.41 -16.73
C GLY A 36 -9.27 -0.87 -15.30
N TRP A 37 -8.59 -1.58 -14.39
CA TRP A 37 -8.39 -1.14 -13.02
C TRP A 37 -7.62 0.19 -12.96
N LEU A 38 -6.52 0.31 -13.71
CA LEU A 38 -5.73 1.54 -13.75
C LEU A 38 -6.54 2.71 -14.33
N ALA A 39 -7.29 2.47 -15.41
CA ALA A 39 -8.16 3.48 -16.00
C ALA A 39 -9.25 3.93 -15.02
N ALA A 40 -9.91 3.00 -14.33
CA ALA A 40 -10.92 3.31 -13.31
C ALA A 40 -10.32 4.09 -12.14
N PHE A 41 -9.10 3.73 -11.70
CA PHE A 41 -8.37 4.47 -10.68
C PHE A 41 -8.09 5.91 -11.11
N LEU A 42 -7.52 6.10 -12.31
CA LEU A 42 -7.20 7.43 -12.84
C LEU A 42 -8.48 8.27 -13.04
N LEU A 43 -9.55 7.68 -13.55
CA LEU A 43 -10.86 8.33 -13.69
C LEU A 43 -11.42 8.75 -12.33
N MET A 44 -11.30 7.90 -11.30
CA MET A 44 -11.76 8.20 -9.95
C MET A 44 -10.96 9.34 -9.33
N MET A 45 -9.65 9.36 -9.52
CA MET A 45 -8.77 10.42 -9.02
C MET A 45 -8.94 11.73 -9.79
N ALA A 46 -9.26 11.67 -11.09
CA ALA A 46 -9.51 12.85 -11.93
C ALA A 46 -10.90 13.46 -11.72
N ASN A 47 -11.90 12.66 -11.38
CA ASN A 47 -13.31 13.08 -11.31
C ASN A 47 -13.89 13.07 -9.88
N LEU A 48 -13.15 13.63 -8.92
CA LEU A 48 -13.57 13.74 -7.51
C LEU A 48 -14.81 14.64 -7.29
N TYR A 49 -15.32 15.32 -8.32
CA TYR A 49 -16.49 16.20 -8.28
C TYR A 49 -17.73 15.63 -8.95
N LEU A 50 -17.73 14.34 -9.30
CA LEU A 50 -18.95 13.70 -9.79
C LEU A 50 -20.03 13.74 -8.71
N ASP A 51 -21.28 13.93 -9.15
CA ASP A 51 -22.44 13.73 -8.30
C ASP A 51 -22.38 12.36 -7.62
N PHE A 52 -23.02 12.24 -6.45
CA PHE A 52 -22.98 11.04 -5.61
C PHE A 52 -23.20 9.74 -6.39
N PHE A 53 -24.16 9.74 -7.33
CA PHE A 53 -24.54 8.53 -8.06
C PHE A 53 -23.48 8.06 -9.09
N PRO A 54 -23.00 8.90 -10.03
CA PRO A 54 -21.87 8.53 -10.90
C PRO A 54 -20.59 8.17 -10.13
N GLY A 55 -20.28 8.90 -9.04
CA GLY A 55 -19.12 8.61 -8.20
C GLY A 55 -19.22 7.23 -7.54
N PHE A 56 -20.40 6.87 -7.02
CA PHE A 56 -20.65 5.55 -6.43
C PHE A 56 -20.51 4.41 -7.46
N LEU A 57 -21.02 4.59 -8.69
CA LEU A 57 -20.87 3.61 -9.76
C LEU A 57 -19.40 3.42 -10.16
N LEU A 58 -18.65 4.51 -10.26
CA LEU A 58 -17.22 4.47 -10.59
C LEU A 58 -16.41 3.77 -9.49
N LEU A 59 -16.74 4.02 -8.21
CA LEU A 59 -16.15 3.34 -7.07
C LEU A 59 -16.44 1.83 -7.08
N GLY A 60 -17.69 1.44 -7.39
CA GLY A 60 -18.08 0.05 -7.55
C GLY A 60 -17.33 -0.64 -8.70
N LEU A 61 -17.18 0.04 -9.84
CA LEU A 61 -16.41 -0.44 -10.97
C LEU A 61 -14.92 -0.60 -10.61
N TYR A 62 -14.34 0.38 -9.91
CA TYR A 62 -12.97 0.33 -9.43
C TYR A 62 -12.73 -0.91 -8.54
N PHE A 63 -13.57 -1.13 -7.52
CA PHE A 63 -13.42 -2.28 -6.63
C PHE A 63 -13.64 -3.62 -7.36
N TYR A 64 -14.57 -3.67 -8.30
CA TYR A 64 -14.79 -4.86 -9.13
C TYR A 64 -13.54 -5.19 -9.97
N LEU A 65 -13.02 -4.21 -10.72
CA LEU A 65 -11.84 -4.40 -11.58
C LEU A 65 -10.59 -4.69 -10.76
N TRP A 66 -10.41 -3.99 -9.64
CA TRP A 66 -9.35 -4.28 -8.67
C TRP A 66 -9.43 -5.73 -8.19
N TYR A 67 -10.60 -6.20 -7.77
CA TYR A 67 -10.79 -7.55 -7.25
C TYR A 67 -10.49 -8.63 -8.31
N GLN A 68 -10.96 -8.43 -9.55
CA GLN A 68 -10.68 -9.34 -10.66
C GLN A 68 -9.18 -9.35 -11.00
N PHE A 69 -8.57 -8.17 -11.16
CA PHE A 69 -7.15 -8.08 -11.44
C PHE A 69 -6.31 -8.71 -10.32
N ARG A 70 -6.74 -8.56 -9.06
CA ARG A 70 -6.09 -9.19 -7.91
C ARG A 70 -6.06 -10.71 -8.03
N ILE A 71 -7.16 -11.33 -8.44
CA ILE A 71 -7.26 -12.79 -8.63
C ILE A 71 -6.27 -13.23 -9.70
N GLU A 72 -6.31 -12.58 -10.87
CA GLU A 72 -5.39 -12.88 -11.97
C GLU A 72 -3.92 -12.74 -11.54
N LEU A 73 -3.61 -11.72 -10.74
CA LEU A 73 -2.26 -11.50 -10.19
C LEU A 73 -1.87 -12.58 -9.18
N GLN A 74 -2.81 -13.04 -8.34
CA GLN A 74 -2.57 -14.12 -7.39
C GLN A 74 -2.39 -15.47 -8.10
N GLU A 75 -3.19 -15.76 -9.11
CA GLU A 75 -3.12 -17.01 -9.88
C GLU A 75 -1.86 -17.07 -10.75
N ALA A 76 -1.47 -15.94 -11.37
CA ALA A 76 -0.30 -15.88 -12.23
C ALA A 76 1.01 -15.87 -11.42
N LEU A 77 1.10 -15.04 -10.38
CA LEU A 77 2.36 -14.76 -9.69
C LEU A 77 2.50 -15.45 -8.34
N SER A 78 1.37 -15.70 -7.65
CA SER A 78 1.33 -16.05 -6.23
C SER A 78 2.39 -15.29 -5.41
N PRO A 79 2.32 -13.94 -5.37
CA PRO A 79 3.47 -13.14 -4.97
C PRO A 79 3.87 -13.36 -3.51
N LEU A 80 5.18 -13.36 -3.24
CA LEU A 80 5.71 -13.51 -1.89
C LEU A 80 5.48 -12.24 -1.05
N PRO A 81 5.01 -12.35 0.22
CA PRO A 81 4.86 -11.20 1.11
C PRO A 81 6.14 -10.37 1.25
N GLU A 82 7.30 -11.01 1.24
CA GLU A 82 8.63 -10.39 1.28
C GLU A 82 8.88 -9.50 0.06
N ALA A 83 8.56 -10.00 -1.14
CA ALA A 83 8.73 -9.25 -2.38
C ALA A 83 7.77 -8.07 -2.42
N LEU A 84 6.52 -8.24 -1.96
CA LEU A 84 5.54 -7.17 -1.85
C LEU A 84 5.97 -6.11 -0.84
N LEU A 85 6.52 -6.49 0.32
CA LEU A 85 7.08 -5.59 1.32
C LEU A 85 8.20 -4.73 0.74
N LEU A 86 9.17 -5.35 0.07
CA LEU A 86 10.30 -4.64 -0.54
C LEU A 86 9.84 -3.71 -1.67
N LEU A 87 8.92 -4.17 -2.51
CA LEU A 87 8.38 -3.36 -3.60
C LEU A 87 7.58 -2.16 -3.07
N PHE A 88 6.75 -2.37 -2.04
CA PHE A 88 6.02 -1.29 -1.39
C PHE A 88 6.97 -0.25 -0.78
N TYR A 89 8.00 -0.70 -0.07
CA TYR A 89 9.02 0.15 0.51
C TYR A 89 9.74 0.98 -0.56
N GLY A 90 10.21 0.34 -1.63
CA GLY A 90 10.90 1.00 -2.74
C GLY A 90 10.03 2.04 -3.47
N LEU A 91 8.78 1.69 -3.77
CA LEU A 91 7.83 2.64 -4.38
C LEU A 91 7.50 3.80 -3.43
N SER A 92 7.43 3.56 -2.13
CA SER A 92 7.19 4.60 -1.14
C SER A 92 8.37 5.57 -1.03
N LEU A 93 9.61 5.07 -1.06
CA LEU A 93 10.80 5.93 -1.15
C LEU A 93 10.80 6.76 -2.44
N LEU A 94 10.42 6.17 -3.57
CA LEU A 94 10.32 6.89 -4.85
C LEU A 94 9.24 7.99 -4.77
N GLN A 95 8.05 7.66 -4.26
CA GLN A 95 6.95 8.63 -4.07
C GLN A 95 7.39 9.79 -3.17
N PHE A 96 8.08 9.51 -2.06
CA PHE A 96 8.60 10.55 -1.18
C PHE A 96 9.71 11.36 -1.82
N GLY A 97 10.58 10.73 -2.60
CA GLY A 97 11.58 11.43 -3.39
C GLY A 97 10.94 12.43 -4.37
N LEU A 98 9.87 12.02 -5.05
CA LEU A 98 9.09 12.91 -5.91
C LEU A 98 8.48 14.08 -5.11
N ILE A 99 7.81 13.78 -3.99
CA ILE A 99 7.14 14.80 -3.18
C ILE A 99 8.15 15.82 -2.61
N ARG A 100 9.26 15.35 -2.06
CA ARG A 100 10.22 16.18 -1.33
C ARG A 100 11.19 16.95 -2.21
N TYR A 101 11.61 16.39 -3.34
CA TYR A 101 12.70 16.97 -4.13
C TYR A 101 12.27 17.53 -5.48
N LEU A 102 11.07 17.21 -5.97
CA LEU A 102 10.63 17.62 -7.31
C LEU A 102 9.41 18.58 -7.29
N ILE A 103 8.67 18.66 -6.18
CA ILE A 103 7.55 19.60 -6.01
C ILE A 103 7.96 21.00 -5.48
N PRO A 104 8.99 21.20 -4.61
CA PRO A 104 9.15 22.50 -3.95
C PRO A 104 9.70 23.66 -4.80
N ASP A 105 10.25 23.43 -5.99
CA ASP A 105 11.07 24.43 -6.71
C ASP A 105 10.36 25.18 -7.86
N ILE A 106 9.05 25.44 -7.76
CA ILE A 106 8.37 26.35 -8.70
C ILE A 106 7.94 27.63 -7.96
N PRO A 107 8.75 28.70 -8.01
CA PRO A 107 8.34 29.99 -7.48
C PRO A 107 7.18 30.53 -8.32
N GLY A 108 6.02 30.72 -7.69
CA GLY A 108 4.90 31.48 -8.26
C GLY A 108 3.57 30.73 -8.40
N ASP A 109 3.57 29.40 -8.36
CA ASP A 109 2.31 28.65 -8.28
C ASP A 109 2.53 27.25 -7.69
N PRO A 110 2.09 26.99 -6.45
CA PRO A 110 2.17 25.67 -5.83
C PRO A 110 1.27 24.62 -6.52
N LEU A 111 0.50 25.00 -7.55
CA LEU A 111 -0.30 24.13 -8.42
C LEU A 111 0.37 23.80 -9.77
N ALA A 112 1.52 24.40 -10.10
CA ALA A 112 2.21 24.13 -11.36
C ALA A 112 3.05 22.85 -11.31
N THR A 113 2.57 21.79 -10.66
CA THR A 113 3.17 20.47 -10.85
C THR A 113 3.07 20.09 -12.33
N SER A 114 4.18 19.61 -12.91
CA SER A 114 4.14 19.11 -14.28
C SER A 114 3.08 18.01 -14.36
N PRO A 115 2.14 18.04 -15.33
CA PRO A 115 1.12 16.99 -15.48
C PRO A 115 1.71 15.58 -15.54
N LEU A 116 2.96 15.47 -16.03
CA LEU A 116 3.71 14.22 -16.07
C LEU A 116 4.13 13.74 -14.67
N LEU A 117 4.50 14.66 -13.78
CA LEU A 117 4.82 14.33 -12.38
C LEU A 117 3.56 13.90 -11.63
N ASP A 118 2.42 14.55 -11.88
CA ASP A 118 1.14 14.16 -11.28
C ASP A 118 0.69 12.79 -11.77
N MET A 119 0.80 12.52 -13.07
CA MET A 119 0.55 11.18 -13.62
C MET A 119 1.47 10.12 -13.00
N LEU A 120 2.75 10.43 -12.83
CA LEU A 120 3.70 9.51 -12.20
C LEU A 120 3.34 9.26 -10.73
N GLN A 121 2.98 10.29 -9.97
CA GLN A 121 2.54 10.14 -8.58
C GLN A 121 1.26 9.33 -8.45
N LEU A 122 0.28 9.54 -9.35
CA LEU A 122 -0.94 8.74 -9.39
C LEU A 122 -0.65 7.28 -9.75
N LEU A 123 0.26 7.04 -10.70
CA LEU A 123 0.67 5.69 -11.06
C LEU A 123 1.34 4.97 -9.89
N LEU A 124 2.27 5.64 -9.21
CA LEU A 124 2.94 5.10 -8.03
C LEU A 124 1.95 4.83 -6.89
N LEU A 125 1.01 5.74 -6.66
CA LEU A 125 -0.05 5.56 -5.67
C LEU A 125 -0.94 4.35 -6.03
N ALA A 126 -1.33 4.19 -7.29
CA ALA A 126 -2.10 3.04 -7.76
C ALA A 126 -1.36 1.73 -7.49
N LEU A 127 -0.07 1.69 -7.83
CA LEU A 127 0.78 0.52 -7.60
C LEU A 127 0.95 0.21 -6.10
N GLN A 128 1.19 1.23 -5.27
CA GLN A 128 1.27 1.07 -3.81
C GLN A 128 -0.03 0.50 -3.23
N LEU A 129 -1.19 1.03 -3.64
CA LEU A 129 -2.49 0.52 -3.22
C LEU A 129 -2.68 -0.93 -3.64
N LEU A 130 -2.32 -1.29 -4.88
CA LEU A 130 -2.40 -2.66 -5.36
C LEU A 130 -1.50 -3.58 -4.53
N ILE A 131 -0.23 -3.24 -4.34
CA ILE A 131 0.74 -4.06 -3.61
C ILE A 131 0.33 -4.24 -2.15
N PHE A 132 -0.07 -3.15 -1.50
CA PHE A 132 -0.50 -3.22 -0.11
C PHE A 132 -1.78 -4.03 0.04
N SER A 133 -2.72 -3.88 -0.89
CA SER A 133 -3.94 -4.68 -0.92
C SER A 133 -3.65 -6.18 -1.10
N GLN A 134 -2.67 -6.54 -1.94
CA GLN A 134 -2.22 -7.93 -2.10
C GLN A 134 -1.63 -8.48 -0.81
N LEU A 135 -0.73 -7.71 -0.21
CA LEU A 135 -0.07 -8.06 1.05
C LEU A 135 -1.08 -8.27 2.19
N LEU A 136 -2.19 -7.53 2.22
CA LEU A 136 -3.25 -7.72 3.21
C LEU A 136 -4.21 -8.88 2.89
N VAL A 137 -4.63 -9.03 1.63
CA VAL A 137 -5.66 -10.01 1.24
C VAL A 137 -5.10 -11.43 1.19
N GLN A 138 -3.82 -11.59 0.82
CA GLN A 138 -3.12 -12.88 0.92
C GLN A 138 -3.20 -13.46 2.34
N GLN A 139 -3.27 -12.60 3.35
CA GLN A 139 -3.24 -12.96 4.77
C GLN A 139 -4.63 -13.27 5.35
N ASP A 140 -5.71 -12.91 4.64
CA ASP A 140 -7.10 -13.11 5.07
C ASP A 140 -7.85 -14.18 4.27
N ARG A 141 -7.14 -15.20 3.75
CA ARG A 141 -7.73 -16.27 2.92
C ARG A 141 -8.56 -15.72 1.74
N GLY A 142 -8.19 -14.56 1.19
CA GLY A 142 -8.87 -13.96 0.04
C GLY A 142 -10.07 -13.06 0.37
N LYS A 143 -10.36 -12.74 1.64
CA LYS A 143 -11.45 -11.81 1.98
C LYS A 143 -11.09 -10.36 1.63
N ALA A 144 -11.76 -9.82 0.61
CA ALA A 144 -11.52 -8.47 0.10
C ALA A 144 -12.09 -7.34 0.99
N GLY A 145 -12.97 -7.65 1.95
CA GLY A 145 -13.68 -6.64 2.77
C GLY A 145 -12.76 -5.70 3.55
N LEU A 146 -11.57 -6.16 3.94
CA LEU A 146 -10.59 -5.33 4.66
C LEU A 146 -10.07 -4.15 3.83
N VAL A 147 -9.91 -4.32 2.52
CA VAL A 147 -9.42 -3.26 1.62
C VAL A 147 -10.45 -2.14 1.52
N ALA A 148 -11.73 -2.50 1.45
CA ALA A 148 -12.81 -1.52 1.52
C ALA A 148 -12.84 -0.79 2.86
N VAL A 149 -12.64 -1.50 3.99
CA VAL A 149 -12.57 -0.87 5.31
C VAL A 149 -11.37 0.07 5.43
N LEU A 150 -10.19 -0.32 4.94
CA LEU A 150 -9.01 0.55 4.95
C LEU A 150 -9.16 1.76 4.03
N PHE A 151 -9.86 1.61 2.90
CA PHE A 151 -10.19 2.74 2.04
C PHE A 151 -11.11 3.73 2.77
N LEU A 152 -12.17 3.23 3.42
CA LEU A 152 -13.07 4.06 4.24
C LEU A 152 -12.32 4.72 5.41
N LEU A 153 -11.42 3.99 6.08
CA LEU A 153 -10.57 4.53 7.14
C LEU A 153 -9.63 5.64 6.64
N GLY A 154 -9.19 5.59 5.38
CA GLY A 154 -8.44 6.67 4.75
C GLY A 154 -9.26 7.95 4.60
N ILE A 155 -10.55 7.84 4.27
CA ILE A 155 -11.47 8.99 4.23
C ILE A 155 -11.67 9.56 5.64
N PHE A 156 -11.81 8.71 6.65
CA PHE A 156 -11.88 9.15 8.05
C PHE A 156 -10.58 9.78 8.54
N PHE A 157 -9.43 9.25 8.13
CA PHE A 157 -8.10 9.77 8.45
C PHE A 157 -7.95 11.22 8.02
N ASP A 158 -8.33 11.55 6.78
CA ASP A 158 -8.31 12.93 6.28
C ASP A 158 -9.15 13.85 7.17
N ASN A 159 -10.38 13.45 7.52
CA ASN A 159 -11.24 14.28 8.38
C ASN A 159 -10.67 14.45 9.81
N ILE A 160 -10.01 13.43 10.37
CA ILE A 160 -9.42 13.49 11.72
C ILE A 160 -8.14 14.34 11.74
N LEU A 161 -7.32 14.26 10.69
CA LEU A 161 -6.06 15.01 10.57
C LEU A 161 -6.32 16.51 10.45
N LEU A 162 -7.45 16.88 9.85
CA LEU A 162 -7.90 18.25 9.67
C LEU A 162 -8.46 18.91 10.93
N GLU A 163 -8.99 18.13 11.87
CA GLU A 163 -9.67 18.66 13.07
C GLU A 163 -8.77 18.68 14.33
N GLU A 164 -7.51 18.27 14.24
CA GLU A 164 -6.53 18.24 15.36
C GLU A 164 -7.01 17.51 16.63
N LYS A 165 -7.94 16.56 16.49
CA LYS A 165 -8.51 15.81 17.63
C LYS A 165 -7.56 14.70 18.07
N GLY A 166 -6.57 15.05 18.90
CA GLY A 166 -5.51 14.14 19.35
C GLY A 166 -5.99 12.81 19.94
N LEU A 167 -7.10 12.79 20.69
CA LEU A 167 -7.68 11.56 21.24
C LEU A 167 -8.26 10.64 20.15
N LEU A 168 -9.00 11.20 19.19
CA LEU A 168 -9.57 10.43 18.07
C LEU A 168 -8.46 9.87 17.18
N TYR A 169 -7.41 10.67 16.96
CA TYR A 169 -6.24 10.24 16.20
C TYR A 169 -5.52 9.06 16.88
N PHE A 170 -5.34 9.10 18.20
CA PHE A 170 -4.77 7.98 18.94
C PHE A 170 -5.67 6.73 18.89
N GLY A 171 -6.99 6.90 19.07
CA GLY A 171 -7.96 5.79 18.95
C GLY A 171 -7.94 5.15 17.56
N PHE A 172 -7.83 5.97 16.52
CA PHE A 172 -7.67 5.52 15.13
C PHE A 172 -6.38 4.70 14.94
N GLN A 173 -5.25 5.16 15.46
CA GLN A 173 -3.98 4.45 15.40
C GLN A 173 -4.04 3.09 16.11
N LEU A 174 -4.69 3.02 17.28
CA LEU A 174 -4.90 1.76 18.00
C LEU A 174 -5.78 0.80 17.20
N LEU A 175 -6.89 1.28 16.62
CA LEU A 175 -7.77 0.47 15.78
C LEU A 175 -7.00 -0.08 14.57
N LEU A 176 -6.24 0.78 13.89
CA LEU A 176 -5.42 0.41 12.75
C LEU A 176 -4.38 -0.65 13.11
N LEU A 177 -3.67 -0.48 14.23
CA LEU A 177 -2.69 -1.47 14.71
C LEU A 177 -3.36 -2.81 15.03
N ALA A 178 -4.48 -2.80 15.75
CA ALA A 178 -5.23 -4.01 16.09
C ALA A 178 -5.68 -4.74 14.82
N MET A 179 -6.20 -4.01 13.82
CA MET A 179 -6.61 -4.58 12.55
C MET A 179 -5.45 -5.20 11.77
N LEU A 180 -4.23 -4.65 11.87
CA LEU A 180 -3.06 -5.14 11.13
C LEU A 180 -2.36 -6.31 11.84
N LEU A 181 -2.41 -6.41 13.18
CA LEU A 181 -1.85 -7.53 13.95
C LEU A 181 -2.45 -8.88 13.54
N ASP A 182 -3.74 -8.92 13.27
CA ASP A 182 -4.43 -10.13 12.80
C ASP A 182 -4.02 -10.55 11.38
N ARG A 183 -3.31 -9.68 10.65
CA ARG A 183 -2.96 -9.84 9.22
C ARG A 183 -1.49 -10.17 8.99
N THR A 184 -0.71 -10.34 10.04
CA THR A 184 0.68 -10.78 9.95
C THR A 184 0.82 -12.27 10.25
N ARG A 185 -0.19 -13.09 9.89
CA ARG A 185 -0.23 -14.54 10.18
C ARG A 185 0.82 -15.35 9.44
N TRP A 186 1.27 -14.91 8.26
CA TRP A 186 2.38 -15.55 7.56
C TRP A 186 3.67 -15.66 8.39
N LEU A 187 3.87 -14.78 9.39
CA LEU A 187 4.98 -14.89 10.32
C LEU A 187 4.94 -16.18 11.15
N GLU A 188 3.76 -16.75 11.39
CA GLU A 188 3.56 -18.00 12.14
C GLU A 188 4.06 -19.22 11.37
N GLU A 189 4.24 -19.12 10.04
CA GLU A 189 4.73 -20.19 9.19
C GLU A 189 6.27 -20.25 9.13
N LEU A 190 6.93 -19.24 9.69
CA LEU A 190 8.38 -19.10 9.70
C LEU A 190 9.02 -19.99 10.76
N THR A 191 10.25 -20.42 10.48
CA THR A 191 11.10 -21.04 11.49
C THR A 191 11.61 -19.99 12.49
N ARG A 192 11.99 -20.42 13.70
CA ARG A 192 12.50 -19.52 14.74
C ARG A 192 13.66 -18.63 14.27
N LEU A 193 14.56 -19.17 13.45
CA LEU A 193 15.69 -18.42 12.92
C LEU A 193 15.26 -17.40 11.86
N GLU A 194 14.30 -17.76 11.00
CA GLU A 194 13.69 -16.82 10.07
C GLU A 194 13.01 -15.67 10.83
N CYS A 195 12.24 -15.97 11.89
CA CYS A 195 11.63 -14.94 12.74
C CYS A 195 12.64 -13.93 13.28
N TRP A 196 13.80 -14.37 13.78
CA TRP A 196 14.86 -13.46 14.25
C TRP A 196 15.38 -12.56 13.13
N ILE A 197 15.58 -13.10 11.94
CA ILE A 197 16.01 -12.31 10.77
C ILE A 197 14.95 -11.26 10.43
N TYR A 198 13.66 -11.65 10.37
CA TYR A 198 12.58 -10.69 10.12
C TYR A 198 12.45 -9.65 11.21
N LEU A 199 12.64 -9.99 12.48
CA LEU A 199 12.59 -9.02 13.57
C LEU A 199 13.66 -7.94 13.37
N VAL A 200 14.91 -8.35 13.08
CA VAL A 200 15.99 -7.41 12.80
C VAL A 200 15.65 -6.53 11.61
N ILE A 201 15.19 -7.11 10.49
CA ILE A 201 14.81 -6.36 9.29
C ILE A 201 13.66 -5.39 9.59
N SER A 202 12.59 -5.85 10.23
CA SER A 202 11.41 -5.05 10.56
C SER A 202 11.75 -3.91 11.51
N VAL A 203 12.60 -4.13 12.52
CA VAL A 203 13.05 -3.06 13.43
C VAL A 203 13.91 -2.04 12.71
N VAL A 204 14.85 -2.47 11.86
CA VAL A 204 15.67 -1.56 11.05
C VAL A 204 14.78 -0.73 10.12
N LEU A 205 13.91 -1.38 9.35
CA LEU A 205 12.97 -0.70 8.46
C LEU A 205 12.06 0.24 9.23
N LEU A 206 11.49 -0.20 10.36
CA LEU A 206 10.62 0.64 11.20
C LEU A 206 11.36 1.87 11.72
N ASN A 207 12.61 1.72 12.17
CA ASN A 207 13.40 2.86 12.67
C ASN A 207 13.64 3.89 11.57
N TYR A 208 14.10 3.46 10.39
CA TYR A 208 14.24 4.35 9.24
C TYR A 208 12.91 4.97 8.84
N TRP A 209 11.83 4.18 8.76
CA TRP A 209 10.51 4.66 8.38
C TRP A 209 9.91 5.64 9.39
N TRP A 210 10.22 5.48 10.68
CA TRP A 210 9.72 6.35 11.74
C TRP A 210 10.35 7.75 11.68
N GLN A 211 11.62 7.81 11.27
CA GLN A 211 12.36 9.07 11.11
C GLN A 211 12.06 9.77 9.78
N LEU A 212 11.55 9.02 8.79
CA LEU A 212 11.09 9.56 7.53
C LEU A 212 9.72 10.22 7.71
N ASP A 213 9.71 11.53 7.98
CA ASP A 213 8.51 12.35 7.80
C ASP A 213 8.61 13.12 6.47
N PRO A 214 8.03 12.61 5.37
CA PRO A 214 8.07 13.29 4.08
C PRO A 214 7.18 14.53 4.02
N PHE A 215 6.42 14.83 5.08
CA PHE A 215 5.48 15.95 5.15
C PHE A 215 5.85 16.98 6.22
N ALA A 216 6.98 16.81 6.94
CA ALA A 216 7.39 17.69 8.04
C ALA A 216 7.43 19.19 7.68
N ASP A 217 7.83 19.50 6.45
CA ASP A 217 8.00 20.87 5.95
C ASP A 217 6.80 21.35 5.09
N ILE A 218 5.76 20.52 4.91
CA ILE A 218 4.57 20.87 4.12
C ILE A 218 3.48 21.37 5.06
N ASP A 219 3.08 22.63 4.88
CA ASP A 219 2.00 23.22 5.67
C ASP A 219 0.70 22.41 5.54
N ARG A 220 0.08 22.06 6.67
CA ARG A 220 -1.17 21.31 6.73
C ARG A 220 -2.31 22.01 6.00
N SER A 221 -2.27 23.35 5.92
CA SER A 221 -3.23 24.15 5.15
C SER A 221 -3.18 23.86 3.65
N VAL A 222 -2.07 23.32 3.14
CA VAL A 222 -1.90 22.88 1.76
C VAL A 222 -2.71 21.61 1.51
N PHE A 223 -2.80 20.68 2.47
CA PHE A 223 -3.65 19.49 2.35
C PHE A 223 -5.13 19.82 2.45
N GLN A 224 -5.51 20.84 3.24
CA GLN A 224 -6.89 21.31 3.38
C GLN A 224 -7.51 21.82 2.06
N LYS A 225 -6.69 22.32 1.14
CA LYS A 225 -7.14 22.90 -0.13
C LYS A 225 -6.94 21.97 -1.33
N ARG A 226 -6.36 20.79 -1.14
CA ARG A 226 -5.91 19.92 -2.24
C ARG A 226 -6.62 18.58 -2.27
N TRP A 227 -6.61 17.95 -3.45
CA TRP A 227 -7.36 16.72 -3.74
C TRP A 227 -6.92 15.54 -2.84
N TYR A 228 -7.87 14.68 -2.47
CA TYR A 228 -7.71 13.46 -1.64
C TYR A 228 -6.53 12.54 -2.03
N TRP A 229 -6.09 12.58 -3.30
CA TRP A 229 -4.95 11.76 -3.74
C TRP A 229 -3.60 12.26 -3.22
N GLN A 230 -3.51 13.51 -2.74
CA GLN A 230 -2.27 14.08 -2.20
C GLN A 230 -2.06 13.76 -0.72
N THR A 231 -3.14 13.51 0.02
CA THR A 231 -3.09 13.01 1.40
C THR A 231 -2.97 11.48 1.45
N ALA A 232 -3.40 10.78 0.40
CA ALA A 232 -3.31 9.32 0.31
C ALA A 232 -1.89 8.74 0.53
N PRO A 233 -0.79 9.34 0.02
CA PRO A 233 0.56 8.92 0.36
C PRO A 233 0.89 9.02 1.86
N ALA A 234 0.37 10.04 2.56
CA ALA A 234 0.55 10.18 4.00
C ALA A 234 -0.21 9.10 4.78
N TYR A 235 -1.44 8.82 4.35
CA TYR A 235 -2.22 7.72 4.91
C TYR A 235 -1.52 6.37 4.69
N LEU A 236 -1.08 6.07 3.46
CA LEU A 236 -0.35 4.84 3.16
C LEU A 236 0.96 4.72 3.93
N HIS A 237 1.69 5.82 4.09
CA HIS A 237 2.88 5.87 4.94
C HIS A 237 2.55 5.44 6.37
N LEU A 238 1.49 6.00 6.95
CA LEU A 238 1.04 5.68 8.30
C LEU A 238 0.63 4.21 8.42
N VAL A 239 -0.18 3.72 7.48
CA VAL A 239 -0.65 2.33 7.48
C VAL A 239 0.53 1.36 7.38
N PHE A 240 1.51 1.64 6.53
CA PHE A 240 2.70 0.81 6.42
C PHE A 240 3.58 0.85 7.67
N LYS A 241 3.71 2.01 8.32
CA LYS A 241 4.40 2.17 9.60
C LYS A 241 3.78 1.27 10.68
N TYR A 242 2.44 1.27 10.79
CA TYR A 242 1.74 0.38 11.71
C TYR A 242 1.80 -1.09 11.30
N TYR A 243 1.88 -1.39 10.01
CA TYR A 243 2.10 -2.75 9.53
C TYR A 243 3.48 -3.28 9.96
N LEU A 244 4.55 -2.49 9.80
CA LEU A 244 5.89 -2.84 10.29
C LEU A 244 5.93 -3.02 11.82
N LEU A 245 5.24 -2.14 12.55
CA LEU A 245 5.09 -2.28 14.00
C LEU A 245 4.34 -3.56 14.38
N ALA A 246 3.27 -3.90 13.65
CA ALA A 246 2.53 -5.15 13.85
C ALA A 246 3.40 -6.39 13.58
N LEU A 247 4.29 -6.34 12.56
CA LEU A 247 5.28 -7.40 12.33
C LEU A 247 6.23 -7.53 13.53
N ALA A 248 6.80 -6.42 14.00
CA ALA A 248 7.76 -6.43 15.10
C ALA A 248 7.15 -6.91 16.43
N ILE A 249 5.91 -6.52 16.74
CA ILE A 249 5.20 -6.93 17.96
C ILE A 249 4.85 -8.43 17.93
N LYS A 250 4.47 -8.95 16.75
CA LYS A 250 3.97 -10.31 16.65
C LYS A 250 5.08 -11.37 16.69
N ILE A 251 6.31 -11.02 16.34
CA ILE A 251 7.44 -11.94 16.42
C ILE A 251 7.79 -12.13 17.91
N PRO A 252 7.64 -13.35 18.46
CA PRO A 252 7.93 -13.63 19.87
C PRO A 252 9.44 -13.70 20.18
#